data_AF-A0A5M3WH03-F1
#
_entry.id   AF-A0A5M3WH03-F1
#
_cell.length_a   1.000
_cell.length_b   1.000
_cell.length_c   1.000
_cell.angle_alpha   90.00
_cell.angle_beta   90.00
_cell.angle_gamma   90.00
#
_symmetry.space_group_name_H-M   'P 1'
#
loop_
_entity.id
_entity.type
_entity.pdbx_description
1 polymer ?
#
loop_
_entity_poly.entity_id
_entity_poly.type
_entity_poly.pdbx_seq_one_letter_code
_entity_poly.pdbx_strand_id
1 'polypeptide(L)' 'MNLSYDVKLWEIKRNQSSKAPSYVVRWAVGRKERSRSFRTKALAESFLSDLRQAAKRGEAFDIDTGLPVSIAQSKKT' A
#
# COMPACT_ATOMS: atom_id res chain seq x y z
N MET A 1 -14.45 11.61 2.73
CA MET A 1 -13.10 11.05 2.97
C MET A 1 -13.15 10.35 4.30
N ASN A 2 -13.02 9.04 4.33
CA ASN A 2 -13.11 8.29 5.58
C ASN A 2 -11.70 7.91 6.00
N LEU A 3 -11.07 8.76 6.81
CA LEU A 3 -9.65 8.66 7.14
C LEU A 3 -9.43 7.79 8.39
N SER A 4 -8.32 7.07 8.44
CA SER A 4 -7.89 6.30 9.62
C SER A 4 -6.37 6.25 9.72
N TYR A 5 -5.88 6.15 10.95
CA TYR A 5 -4.46 5.96 11.27
C TYR A 5 -4.13 4.51 11.65
N ASP A 6 -5.15 3.64 11.77
CA ASP A 6 -4.94 2.21 12.01
C ASP A 6 -4.49 1.57 10.70
N VAL A 7 -3.18 1.41 10.54
CA VAL A 7 -2.59 0.84 9.32
C VAL A 7 -1.77 -0.39 9.66
N LYS A 8 -2.09 -1.50 9.02
CA LYS A 8 -1.32 -2.74 9.11
C LYS A 8 -0.63 -3.01 7.79
N LEU A 9 0.68 -3.20 7.82
CA LEU A 9 1.53 -3.41 6.65
C LEU A 9 2.12 -4.81 6.74
N TRP A 10 1.92 -5.62 5.70
CA TRP A 10 2.50 -6.95 5.62
C TRP A 10 3.75 -6.97 4.74
N GLU A 11 4.54 -8.03 4.87
CA GLU A 11 5.68 -8.28 4.00
C GLU A 11 5.24 -8.60 2.56
N ILE A 12 6.12 -8.28 1.62
CA ILE A 12 5.90 -8.48 0.20
C ILE A 12 5.96 -9.97 -0.11
N LYS A 13 4.90 -10.49 -0.72
CA LYS A 13 4.85 -11.89 -1.14
C LYS A 13 4.99 -12.00 -2.65
N ARG A 14 5.85 -12.91 -3.11
CA ARG A 14 5.89 -13.28 -4.53
C ARG A 14 4.70 -14.20 -4.83
N ASN A 15 3.89 -13.83 -5.81
CA ASN A 15 2.89 -14.73 -6.36
C ASN A 15 3.60 -15.78 -7.22
N GLN A 16 3.62 -17.02 -6.71
CA GLN A 16 4.25 -18.16 -7.39
C GLN A 16 3.36 -18.75 -8.50
N SER A 17 2.05 -18.44 -8.48
CA SER A 17 1.07 -18.97 -9.44
C SER A 17 1.07 -18.19 -10.77
N SER A 18 1.58 -16.95 -10.77
CA SER A 18 1.67 -16.14 -11.99
C SER A 18 2.84 -16.58 -12.86
N LYS A 19 2.60 -16.75 -14.18
CA LYS A 19 3.65 -17.02 -15.19
C LYS A 19 4.77 -15.97 -15.20
N ALA A 20 4.45 -14.72 -14.83
CA ALA A 20 5.42 -13.64 -14.64
C ALA A 20 5.63 -13.36 -13.14
N PRO A 21 6.87 -13.09 -12.69
CA PRO A 21 7.13 -12.75 -11.29
C PRO A 21 6.28 -11.53 -10.90
N SER A 22 5.35 -11.74 -9.97
CA SER A 22 4.47 -10.69 -9.46
C SER A 22 4.65 -10.59 -7.96
N TYR A 23 4.90 -9.38 -7.47
CA TYR A 23 5.16 -9.09 -6.07
C TYR A 23 3.95 -8.35 -5.50
N VAL A 24 3.32 -8.93 -4.49
CA VAL A 24 2.08 -8.42 -3.90
C VAL A 24 2.42 -7.73 -2.59
N VAL A 25 2.08 -6.45 -2.51
CA VAL A 25 2.06 -5.67 -1.27
C VAL A 25 0.65 -5.78 -0.70
N ARG A 26 0.54 -6.16 0.57
CA ARG A 26 -0.72 -6.20 1.31
C ARG A 26 -0.66 -5.21 2.46
N TRP A 27 -1.74 -4.47 2.65
CA TRP A 27 -1.90 -3.57 3.79
C TRP A 27 -3.37 -3.40 4.11
N ALA A 28 -3.69 -2.91 5.30
CA ALA A 28 -5.06 -2.70 5.75
C ALA A 28 -5.14 -1.34 6.40
N VAL A 29 -6.28 -0.68 6.20
CA VAL A 29 -6.60 0.61 6.81
C VAL A 29 -7.91 0.43 7.56
N GLY A 30 -7.83 0.48 8.89
CA GLY A 30 -8.90 0.04 9.78
C GLY A 30 -9.32 -1.41 9.49
N ARG A 31 -10.59 -1.59 9.09
CA ARG A 31 -11.16 -2.92 8.81
C ARG A 31 -11.09 -3.34 7.34
N LYS A 32 -10.53 -2.51 6.45
CA LYS A 32 -10.47 -2.81 5.01
C LYS A 32 -9.06 -3.25 4.61
N GLU A 33 -8.94 -4.50 4.17
CA GLU A 33 -7.72 -5.02 3.55
C GLU A 33 -7.58 -4.53 2.10
N ARG A 34 -6.34 -4.32 1.69
CA ARG A 34 -5.94 -3.88 0.36
C ARG A 34 -4.73 -4.67 -0.10
N SER A 35 -4.65 -4.83 -1.41
CA SER A 35 -3.50 -5.45 -2.03
C SER A 35 -3.21 -4.80 -3.37
N ARG A 36 -1.93 -4.78 -3.73
CA ARG A 36 -1.47 -4.30 -5.03
C ARG A 36 -0.32 -5.16 -5.52
N SER A 37 -0.39 -5.57 -6.78
CA SER A 37 0.63 -6.37 -7.45
C SER A 37 1.58 -5.49 -8.27
N PHE A 38 2.85 -5.85 -8.26
CA PHE A 38 3.94 -5.18 -8.97
C PHE A 38 4.75 -6.21 -9.77
N ARG A 39 5.36 -5.77 -10.88
CA ARG A 39 6.17 -6.64 -11.75
C ARG A 39 7.56 -6.97 -11.18
N THR A 40 8.10 -6.12 -10.31
CA THR A 40 9.43 -6.31 -9.72
C THR A 40 9.38 -6.12 -8.21
N LYS A 41 10.30 -6.77 -7.50
CA LYS A 41 10.42 -6.65 -6.04
C LYS A 41 10.71 -5.21 -5.64
N ALA A 42 11.62 -4.55 -6.35
CA ALA A 42 12.02 -3.17 -6.10
C ALA A 42 10.84 -2.20 -6.16
N LEU A 43 9.92 -2.35 -7.12
CA LEU A 43 8.71 -1.51 -7.21
C LEU A 43 7.77 -1.75 -6.03
N ALA A 44 7.61 -3.00 -5.60
CA ALA A 44 6.83 -3.33 -4.41
C ALA A 44 7.48 -2.80 -3.12
N GLU A 45 8.81 -2.87 -3.00
CA GLU A 45 9.59 -2.36 -1.87
C GLU A 45 9.53 -0.84 -1.77
N SER A 46 9.67 -0.14 -2.90
CA SER A 46 9.50 1.32 -2.97
C SER A 46 8.09 1.72 -2.50
N PHE A 47 7.05 1.07 -3.03
CA PHE A 47 5.67 1.37 -2.62
C PHE A 47 5.42 1.06 -1.13
N LEU A 48 5.91 -0.07 -0.62
CA LEU A 48 5.79 -0.40 0.80
C LEU A 48 6.55 0.59 1.68
N SER A 49 7.72 1.06 1.24
CA SER A 49 8.49 2.10 1.92
C SER A 49 7.71 3.41 2.00
N ASP A 50 7.06 3.83 0.91
CA ASP A 50 6.18 5.00 0.88
C ASP A 50 5.04 4.90 1.91
N LEU A 51 4.35 3.75 1.98
CA LEU A 51 3.31 3.52 2.99
C LEU A 51 3.87 3.56 4.41
N ARG A 52 5.03 2.95 4.65
CA ARG A 52 5.71 2.99 5.97
C ARG A 52 6.08 4.41 6.36
N GLN A 53 6.59 5.20 5.43
CA GLN A 53 6.96 6.58 5.68
C GLN A 53 5.73 7.45 5.98
N ALA A 54 4.64 7.28 5.22
CA ALA A 54 3.38 7.97 5.51
C ALA A 54 2.85 7.63 6.90
N ALA A 55 2.84 6.34 7.27
CA ALA A 55 2.45 5.92 8.62
C ALA A 55 3.37 6.49 9.70
N LYS A 56 4.70 6.50 9.47
CA LYS A 56 5.70 7.06 10.39
C LYS A 56 5.53 8.58 10.58
N ARG A 57 5.12 9.30 9.54
CA ARG A 57 4.82 10.74 9.60
C ARG A 57 3.52 11.05 10.35
N GLY A 58 2.74 10.04 10.75
CA GLY A 58 1.41 10.25 11.32
C GLY A 58 0.42 10.74 10.28
N GLU A 59 0.61 10.38 9.01
CA GLU A 59 -0.30 10.75 7.94
C GLU A 59 -1.55 9.86 7.98
N ALA A 60 -2.72 10.46 7.73
CA ALA A 60 -3.96 9.70 7.68
C ALA A 60 -4.06 8.92 6.37
N PHE A 61 -4.68 7.75 6.42
CA PHE A 61 -4.96 6.92 5.26
C PHE A 61 -6.45 6.95 4.97
N ASP A 62 -6.81 7.15 3.71
CA ASP A 62 -8.20 7.04 3.30
C ASP A 62 -8.61 5.57 3.24
N ILE A 63 -9.65 5.19 3.98
CA ILE A 63 -10.15 3.81 4.07
C ILE A 63 -10.71 3.34 2.72
N ASP A 64 -11.26 4.25 1.92
CA ASP A 64 -11.92 3.92 0.65
C ASP A 64 -10.94 3.64 -0.49
N THR A 65 -9.78 4.27 -0.46
CA THR A 65 -8.68 4.01 -1.40
C THR A 65 -7.61 3.09 -0.81
N GLY A 66 -7.49 3.09 0.52
CA GLY A 66 -6.38 2.49 1.26
C GLY A 66 -5.09 3.30 1.20
N LEU A 67 -5.07 4.46 0.55
CA LEU A 67 -3.84 5.21 0.32
C LEU A 67 -3.69 6.36 1.32
N PRO A 68 -2.46 6.72 1.68
CA PRO A 68 -2.21 7.92 2.45
C PRO A 68 -2.58 9.16 1.63
N VAL A 69 -3.04 10.22 2.30
CA VAL A 69 -3.61 11.42 1.65
C VAL A 69 -2.63 12.04 0.64
N SER A 70 -1.34 12.06 0.94
CA SER A 70 -0.27 12.59 0.08
C SER A 70 -0.13 11.79 -1.23
N ILE A 71 -0.20 10.46 -1.17
CA ILE A 71 -0.14 9.61 -2.35
C ILE A 71 -1.45 9.68 -3.15
N ALA A 72 -2.59 9.76 -2.47
CA ALA A 72 -3.89 9.89 -3.11
C ALA A 72 -4.01 11.19 -3.92
N GLN A 73 -3.37 12.28 -3.47
CA GLN A 73 -3.32 13.55 -4.20
C GLN A 73 -2.39 13.51 -5.42
N SER A 74 -1.26 12.80 -5.35
CA SER A 74 -0.30 12.72 -6.48
C SER A 74 -0.89 12.01 -7.72
N LYS A 75 -1.95 11.21 -7.55
CA LYS A 75 -2.60 10.46 -8.64
C LYS A 75 -3.72 11.22 -9.35
N LYS A 76 -3.92 12.51 -9.05
CA LYS A 76 -5.03 13.35 -9.54
C LYS A 76 -4.66 14.33 -10.65
N THR A 77 -3.50 14.15 -11.29
CA THR A 77 -3.04 14.95 -12.43
C THR A 77 -3.24 14.21 -13.74
#